data_AF-A0A3R9LZ85-F1
#
_entry.id   AF-A0A3R9LZ85-F1
#
_cell.length_a   1.000
_cell.length_b   1.000
_cell.length_c   1.000
_cell.angle_alpha   90.00
_cell.angle_beta   90.00
_cell.angle_gamma   90.00
#
_symmetry.space_group_name_H-M   'P 1'
#
loop_
_entity.id
_entity.type
_entity.pdbx_description
1 polymer ?
#
loop_
_entity_poly.entity_id
_entity_poly.type
_entity_poly.pdbx_seq_one_letter_code
_entity_poly.pdbx_strand_id
1 'polypeptide(L)'
;MSRSKNINMFLMDGEVTGKIKCTLSNWTGVIYKIPRIQLADLKSRDEMKQSGIYFLFGRDEDKQKDMTYIGQASTRKNGEGVLLRVQEHTRDSHADYFNDVIILTTQNNSFGPTEISYLENKFTQLAKESGRLL
;
A
#
# COMPACT_ATOMS: atom_id res chain seq x y z
N MET A 1 22.64 14.42 -9.91
CA MET A 1 22.66 15.18 -8.63
C MET A 1 21.60 14.60 -7.70
N SER A 2 21.97 14.26 -6.47
CA SER A 2 21.01 13.90 -5.42
C SER A 2 20.30 15.16 -4.96
N ARG A 3 18.99 15.27 -5.23
CA ARG A 3 18.16 16.38 -4.75
C ARG A 3 17.61 16.01 -3.37
N SER A 4 17.90 16.82 -2.36
CA SER A 4 17.29 16.67 -1.03
C SER A 4 15.77 16.76 -1.12
N LYS A 5 15.08 15.90 -0.37
CA LYS A 5 13.62 15.80 -0.36
C LYS A 5 13.13 15.82 1.09
N ASN A 6 12.14 16.66 1.39
CA ASN A 6 11.46 16.67 2.68
C ASN A 6 10.30 15.68 2.65
N ILE A 7 10.40 14.65 3.48
CA ILE A 7 9.34 13.65 3.69
C ILE A 7 8.64 14.01 5.00
N ASN A 8 7.33 14.18 4.94
CA ASN A 8 6.51 14.33 6.14
C ASN A 8 5.97 12.96 6.55
N MET A 9 6.21 12.58 7.80
CA MET A 9 5.70 11.34 8.40
C MET A 9 4.74 11.72 9.53
N PHE A 10 3.48 11.35 9.37
CA PHE A 10 2.42 11.63 10.33
C PHE A 10 1.99 10.32 11.01
N LEU A 11 2.32 10.19 12.30
CA LEU A 11 1.88 9.08 13.14
C LEU A 11 0.42 9.30 13.49
N MET A 12 -0.49 8.58 12.85
CA MET A 12 -1.93 8.81 12.98
C MET A 12 -2.45 8.46 14.37
N ASP A 13 -1.82 7.49 15.01
CA ASP A 13 -2.15 7.02 16.36
C ASP A 13 -1.16 7.56 17.42
N GLY A 14 -0.21 8.42 17.04
CA GLY A 14 0.86 8.91 17.92
C GLY A 14 2.00 7.91 18.18
N GLU A 15 1.91 6.68 17.68
CA GLU A 15 2.92 5.62 17.85
C GLU A 15 3.52 5.17 16.50
N VAL A 16 4.79 4.77 16.52
CA VAL A 16 5.53 4.29 15.33
C VAL A 16 5.09 2.90 14.84
N THR A 17 4.46 2.13 15.72
CA THR A 17 3.94 0.80 15.43
C THR A 17 2.57 0.86 14.73
N GLY A 18 1.79 1.92 14.96
CA GLY A 18 0.46 2.12 14.41
C GLY A 18 0.43 2.57 12.95
N LYS A 19 -0.68 3.23 12.59
CA LYS A 19 -0.92 3.76 11.24
C LYS A 19 -0.05 4.98 10.98
N ILE A 20 0.63 5.01 9.84
CA ILE A 20 1.49 6.12 9.43
C ILE A 20 1.05 6.63 8.07
N LYS A 21 0.89 7.95 7.93
CA LYS A 21 0.70 8.64 6.65
C LYS A 21 2.00 9.36 6.27
N CYS A 22 2.51 9.09 5.08
CA CYS A 22 3.69 9.74 4.52
C CYS A 22 3.32 10.57 3.30
N THR A 23 3.85 11.80 3.23
CA THR A 23 3.71 12.70 2.07
C THR A 23 5.04 13.34 1.71
N LEU A 24 5.16 13.81 0.46
CA LEU A 24 6.32 14.55 -0.03
C LEU A 24 5.87 15.92 -0.54
N SER A 25 6.66 16.96 -0.28
CA SER A 25 6.38 18.30 -0.83
C SER A 25 6.39 18.28 -2.36
N ASN A 26 5.42 18.95 -2.99
CA ASN A 26 5.23 19.05 -4.44
C ASN A 26 5.00 17.70 -5.14
N TRP A 27 4.45 16.71 -4.44
CA TRP A 27 4.00 15.44 -5.00
C TRP A 27 2.62 15.11 -4.46
N THR A 28 1.70 14.71 -5.34
CA THR A 28 0.33 14.35 -4.97
C THR A 28 0.24 12.95 -4.35
N GLY A 29 1.30 12.16 -4.42
CA GLY A 29 1.34 10.83 -3.84
C GLY A 29 1.24 10.86 -2.32
N VAL A 30 0.43 9.95 -1.79
CA VAL A 30 0.29 9.70 -0.37
C VAL A 30 0.51 8.22 -0.10
N ILE A 31 1.33 7.92 0.89
CA ILE A 31 1.65 6.57 1.31
C ILE A 31 1.05 6.34 2.69
N TYR A 32 0.46 5.18 2.90
CA TYR A 32 -0.05 4.72 4.19
C TYR A 32 0.65 3.43 4.57
N LYS A 33 1.24 3.35 5.76
CA LYS A 33 1.61 2.10 6.42
C LYS A 33 0.52 1.76 7.42
N ILE A 34 -0.04 0.56 7.31
CA ILE A 34 -1.23 0.13 8.05
C ILE A 34 -0.97 -1.27 8.59
N PRO A 35 -0.90 -1.47 9.92
CA PRO A 35 -0.91 -2.80 10.49
C PRO A 35 -2.19 -3.54 10.09
N ARG A 36 -2.11 -4.82 9.73
CA ARG A 36 -3.25 -5.62 9.25
C ARG A 36 -4.46 -5.52 10.18
N ILE A 37 -4.22 -5.55 11.49
CA ILE A 37 -5.26 -5.48 12.53
C ILE A 37 -6.02 -4.13 12.54
N GLN A 38 -5.44 -3.08 11.96
CA GLN A 38 -6.00 -1.72 11.92
C GLN A 38 -6.55 -1.34 10.53
N LEU A 39 -6.63 -2.27 9.57
CA LEU A 39 -7.18 -2.00 8.22
C LEU A 39 -8.63 -1.51 8.26
N ALA A 40 -9.43 -1.99 9.21
CA ALA A 40 -10.84 -1.60 9.35
C ALA A 40 -11.00 -0.12 9.73
N ASP A 41 -10.05 0.44 10.49
CA ASP A 41 -10.08 1.82 11.00
C ASP A 41 -10.10 2.87 9.88
N LEU A 42 -9.57 2.51 8.70
CA LEU A 42 -9.40 3.43 7.59
C LEU A 42 -10.53 3.38 6.55
N LYS A 43 -11.55 2.53 6.76
CA LYS A 43 -12.66 2.34 5.81
C LYS A 43 -13.41 3.62 5.46
N SER A 44 -13.51 4.57 6.38
CA SER A 44 -14.22 5.83 6.17
C SER A 44 -13.44 6.86 5.37
N ARG A 45 -12.13 6.67 5.14
CA ARG A 45 -11.29 7.65 4.44
C ARG A 45 -11.46 7.60 2.94
N ASP A 46 -11.61 8.77 2.34
CA ASP A 46 -11.80 8.87 0.90
C ASP A 46 -10.57 8.42 0.11
N GLU A 47 -9.34 8.67 0.58
CA GLU A 47 -8.14 8.19 -0.11
C GLU A 47 -8.08 6.65 -0.18
N MET A 48 -8.71 5.94 0.76
CA MET A 48 -8.74 4.48 0.78
C MET A 48 -9.68 3.88 -0.26
N LYS A 49 -10.59 4.71 -0.79
CA LYS A 49 -11.56 4.36 -1.84
C LYS A 49 -11.06 4.67 -3.24
N GLN A 50 -9.88 5.26 -3.35
CA GLN A 50 -9.28 5.67 -4.61
C GLN A 50 -8.52 4.54 -5.31
N SER A 51 -8.11 4.82 -6.55
CA SER A 51 -7.17 3.96 -7.26
C SER A 51 -5.80 3.99 -6.60
N GLY A 52 -5.08 2.88 -6.59
CA GLY A 52 -3.77 2.80 -5.96
C GLY A 52 -3.06 1.47 -6.12
N ILE A 53 -1.84 1.45 -5.58
CA ILE A 53 -1.00 0.26 -5.43
C ILE A 53 -0.96 -0.10 -3.96
N TYR A 54 -0.97 -1.39 -3.65
CA TYR A 54 -0.78 -1.90 -2.31
C TYR A 54 0.31 -2.96 -2.28
N PHE A 55 0.98 -3.04 -1.14
CA PHE A 55 2.03 -3.98 -0.82
C PHE A 55 1.60 -4.71 0.45
N LEU A 56 1.58 -6.03 0.40
CA LEU A 56 1.26 -6.88 1.56
C LEU A 56 2.57 -7.49 2.05
N PHE A 57 3.12 -6.91 3.12
CA PHE A 57 4.42 -7.29 3.67
C PHE A 57 4.27 -8.41 4.69
N GLY A 58 5.01 -9.47 4.43
CA GLY A 58 4.96 -10.72 5.15
C GLY A 58 6.33 -11.35 5.30
N ARG A 59 6.36 -12.52 5.94
CA ARG A 59 7.57 -13.34 6.05
C ARG A 59 7.29 -14.72 5.50
N ASP A 60 8.16 -15.17 4.61
CA ASP A 60 8.18 -16.57 4.16
C ASP A 60 8.88 -17.39 5.25
N GLU A 61 8.13 -18.29 5.89
CA GLU A 61 8.63 -19.10 7.02
C GLU A 61 9.73 -20.08 6.58
N ASP A 62 9.64 -20.62 5.36
CA ASP A 62 10.63 -21.58 4.85
C ASP A 62 11.95 -20.89 4.50
N LYS A 63 11.88 -19.70 3.88
CA LYS A 63 13.06 -18.94 3.46
C LYS A 63 13.59 -18.00 4.53
N GLN A 64 12.84 -17.80 5.62
CA GLN A 64 13.15 -16.86 6.70
C GLN A 64 13.46 -15.44 6.18
N LYS A 65 12.71 -15.00 5.15
CA LYS A 65 12.92 -13.72 4.47
C LYS A 65 11.62 -12.93 4.40
N ASP A 66 11.76 -11.61 4.47
CA ASP A 66 10.65 -10.69 4.22
C ASP A 66 10.28 -10.74 2.74
N MET A 67 9.00 -11.00 2.48
CA MET A 67 8.41 -11.08 1.15
C MET A 67 7.27 -10.08 1.04
N THR A 68 6.96 -9.66 -0.18
CA THR A 68 5.83 -8.78 -0.46
C THR A 68 5.03 -9.29 -1.64
N TYR A 69 3.71 -9.35 -1.47
CA TYR A 69 2.79 -9.33 -2.60
C TYR A 69 2.55 -7.88 -3.01
N ILE A 70 2.44 -7.62 -4.32
CA ILE A 70 2.19 -6.29 -4.86
C ILE A 70 0.98 -6.40 -5.76
N GLY A 71 0.01 -5.53 -5.53
CA GLY A 71 -1.20 -5.49 -6.34
C GLY A 71 -1.68 -4.07 -6.57
N GLN A 72 -2.55 -3.93 -7.57
CA GLN A 72 -3.26 -2.70 -7.85
C GLN A 72 -4.76 -2.80 -7.64
N ALA A 73 -5.42 -1.64 -7.54
CA ALA A 73 -6.86 -1.52 -7.58
C ALA A 73 -7.27 -0.17 -8.18
N SER A 74 -8.32 -0.18 -8.99
CA SER A 74 -9.00 1.03 -9.45
C SER A 74 -10.20 1.35 -8.56
N THR A 75 -10.64 2.61 -8.58
CA THR A 75 -11.92 3.00 -7.99
C THR A 75 -13.06 2.23 -8.69
N ARG A 76 -13.91 1.54 -7.91
CA ARG A 76 -15.04 0.74 -8.39
C ARG A 76 -16.33 1.57 -8.45
N LYS A 77 -17.32 1.08 -9.20
CA LYS A 77 -18.65 1.73 -9.32
C LYS A 77 -19.40 1.87 -7.98
N ASN A 78 -19.10 1.01 -7.01
CA ASN A 78 -19.68 1.07 -5.66
C ASN A 78 -18.99 2.11 -4.75
N GLY A 79 -18.04 2.88 -5.27
CA GLY A 79 -17.32 3.91 -4.51
C GLY A 79 -16.21 3.37 -3.62
N GLU A 80 -15.82 2.10 -3.76
CA GLU A 80 -14.70 1.48 -3.05
C GLU A 80 -13.48 1.35 -3.95
N GLY A 81 -12.29 1.20 -3.37
CA GLY A 81 -11.03 1.15 -4.14
C GLY A 81 -9.98 0.27 -3.49
N VAL A 82 -8.79 0.84 -3.32
CA VAL A 82 -7.59 0.09 -2.90
C VAL A 82 -7.75 -0.65 -1.58
N LEU A 83 -8.40 -0.04 -0.57
CA LEU A 83 -8.58 -0.70 0.72
C LEU A 83 -9.51 -1.92 0.64
N LEU A 84 -10.59 -1.85 -0.15
CA LEU A 84 -11.48 -3.00 -0.35
C LEU A 84 -10.72 -4.18 -0.97
N ARG A 85 -9.85 -3.92 -1.95
CA ARG A 85 -9.03 -4.96 -2.58
C ARG A 85 -8.07 -5.60 -1.56
N VAL A 86 -7.46 -4.80 -0.69
CA VAL A 86 -6.62 -5.31 0.41
C VAL A 86 -7.44 -6.15 1.38
N GLN A 87 -8.65 -5.71 1.76
CA GLN A 87 -9.53 -6.45 2.66
C GLN A 87 -9.99 -7.79 2.07
N GLU A 88 -10.16 -7.89 0.76
CA GLU A 88 -10.45 -9.18 0.10
C GLU A 88 -9.33 -10.20 0.37
N HIS A 89 -8.05 -9.78 0.37
CA HIS A 89 -6.92 -10.66 0.73
C HIS A 89 -6.95 -11.08 2.19
N THR A 90 -7.51 -10.28 3.11
CA THR A 90 -7.60 -10.66 4.54
C THR A 90 -8.60 -11.78 4.81
N ARG A 91 -9.55 -12.02 3.89
CA ARG A 91 -10.63 -12.99 4.02
C ARG A 91 -10.31 -14.35 3.39
N ASP A 92 -9.23 -14.43 2.62
CA ASP A 92 -8.79 -15.66 2.01
C ASP A 92 -8.26 -16.62 3.09
N SER A 93 -8.52 -17.91 2.97
CA SER A 93 -8.11 -18.95 3.94
C SER A 93 -6.58 -19.15 4.02
N HIS A 94 -5.81 -18.45 3.19
CA HIS A 94 -4.34 -18.36 3.26
C HIS A 94 -3.84 -16.95 3.65
N ALA A 95 -4.71 -16.09 4.20
CA ALA A 95 -4.47 -14.66 4.46
C ALA A 95 -3.43 -14.32 5.54
N ASP A 96 -2.89 -15.30 6.27
CA ASP A 96 -1.97 -15.04 7.39
C ASP A 96 -0.53 -14.75 6.99
N TYR A 97 -0.26 -14.64 5.69
CA TYR A 97 1.10 -14.39 5.21
C TYR A 97 1.61 -12.96 5.48
N PHE A 98 0.75 -11.97 5.77
CA PHE A 98 1.17 -10.56 5.92
C PHE A 98 0.75 -9.89 7.23
N ASN A 99 1.61 -8.98 7.71
CA ASN A 99 1.44 -8.24 8.97
C ASN A 99 1.22 -6.74 8.75
N ASP A 100 1.90 -6.16 7.76
CA ASP A 100 1.81 -4.75 7.42
C ASP A 100 1.37 -4.57 5.97
N VAL A 101 0.59 -3.53 5.74
CA VAL A 101 0.18 -3.10 4.41
C VAL A 101 0.75 -1.73 4.13
N ILE A 102 1.37 -1.55 2.97
CA ILE A 102 1.65 -0.22 2.43
C ILE A 102 0.68 0.07 1.29
N ILE A 103 -0.04 1.19 1.34
CA ILE A 103 -0.89 1.68 0.25
C ILE A 103 -0.27 2.96 -0.31
N LEU A 104 -0.04 2.98 -1.62
CA LEU A 104 0.29 4.19 -2.38
C LEU A 104 -0.92 4.60 -3.21
N THR A 105 -1.43 5.79 -2.94
CA THR A 105 -2.48 6.44 -3.73
C THR A 105 -2.14 7.93 -3.87
N THR A 106 -3.12 8.76 -4.19
CA THR A 106 -2.93 10.19 -4.43
C THR A 106 -3.87 11.01 -3.55
N GLN A 107 -3.58 12.29 -3.37
CA GLN A 107 -4.45 13.19 -2.60
C GLN A 107 -5.74 13.54 -3.36
N ASN A 108 -5.78 13.35 -4.67
CA ASN A 108 -6.83 13.84 -5.57
C ASN A 108 -7.32 12.78 -6.59
N ASN A 109 -7.16 11.48 -6.28
CA ASN A 109 -7.52 10.35 -7.15
C ASN A 109 -6.99 10.45 -8.60
N SER A 110 -5.77 10.97 -8.78
CA SER A 110 -5.19 11.20 -10.11
C SER A 110 -4.64 9.94 -10.78
N PHE A 111 -4.69 8.78 -10.13
CA PHE A 111 -4.28 7.52 -10.73
C PHE A 111 -5.39 6.89 -11.58
N GLY A 112 -5.14 6.81 -12.88
CA GLY A 112 -5.93 6.02 -13.82
C GLY A 112 -5.35 4.62 -14.03
N PRO A 113 -6.00 3.77 -14.85
CA PRO A 113 -5.57 2.40 -15.13
C PRO A 113 -4.15 2.28 -15.66
N THR A 114 -3.71 3.25 -16.46
CA THR A 114 -2.36 3.30 -17.02
C THR A 114 -1.31 3.46 -15.92
N GLU A 115 -1.49 4.43 -15.03
CA GLU A 115 -0.54 4.70 -13.95
C GLU A 115 -0.43 3.51 -13.00
N ILE A 116 -1.56 2.93 -12.58
CA ILE A 116 -1.52 1.79 -11.66
C ILE A 116 -0.91 0.54 -12.32
N SER A 117 -1.16 0.28 -13.61
CA SER A 117 -0.58 -0.88 -14.29
C SER A 117 0.94 -0.72 -14.47
N TYR A 118 1.40 0.48 -14.79
CA TYR A 118 2.82 0.78 -14.88
C TYR A 118 3.51 0.62 -13.52
N LEU A 119 2.93 1.19 -12.46
CA LEU A 119 3.50 1.15 -11.12
C LEU A 119 3.53 -0.28 -10.57
N GLU A 120 2.44 -1.04 -10.69
CA GLU A 120 2.40 -2.45 -10.29
C GLU A 120 3.52 -3.25 -10.99
N ASN A 121 3.65 -3.11 -12.31
CA ASN A 121 4.68 -3.78 -13.07
C ASN A 121 6.09 -3.37 -12.61
N LYS A 122 6.33 -2.06 -12.44
CA LYS A 122 7.64 -1.55 -12.03
C LYS A 122 8.02 -2.03 -10.63
N PHE A 123 7.12 -1.96 -9.67
CA PHE A 123 7.38 -2.42 -8.30
C PHE A 123 7.50 -3.95 -8.22
N THR A 124 6.73 -4.69 -9.01
CA THR A 124 6.86 -6.15 -9.13
C THR A 124 8.24 -6.54 -9.65
N GLN A 125 8.76 -5.86 -10.67
CA GLN A 125 10.12 -6.10 -11.17
C GLN A 125 11.18 -5.84 -10.09
N LEU A 126 11.08 -4.71 -9.37
CA LEU A 126 12.00 -4.40 -8.28
C LEU A 126 11.96 -5.44 -7.16
N ALA A 127 10.76 -5.94 -6.80
CA ALA A 127 10.62 -7.00 -5.82
C ALA A 127 11.27 -8.31 -6.30
N LYS A 128 11.10 -8.68 -7.58
CA LYS A 128 11.77 -9.85 -8.19
C LYS A 128 13.28 -9.71 -8.19
N GLU A 129 13.80 -8.57 -8.61
CA GLU A 129 15.25 -8.27 -8.62
C GLU A 129 15.85 -8.36 -7.21
N SER A 130 15.10 -7.96 -6.19
CA SER A 130 15.52 -8.07 -4.78
C SER A 130 15.35 -9.47 -4.18
N GLY A 131 14.73 -10.41 -4.91
CA GLY A 131 14.38 -11.74 -4.41
C GLY A 131 13.33 -11.73 -3.30
N ARG A 132 12.44 -10.72 -3.28
CA ARG A 132 11.41 -10.50 -2.24
C ARG A 132 9.97 -10.52 -2.75
N LEU A 133 9.73 -10.85 -4.02
CA LEU A 133 8.37 -11.02 -4.51
C LEU A 133 7.80 -12.35 -3.99
N LEU A 134 6.64 -12.30 -3.33
CA LEU A 134 5.89 -13.47 -2.89
C LEU A 134 5.42 -14.34 -4.06
#